data_AF-A0A537QSZ6-F1
#
_entry.id   AF-A0A537QSZ6-F1
#
_cell.length_a   1.000
_cell.length_b   1.000
_cell.length_c   1.000
_cell.angle_alpha   90.00
_cell.angle_beta   90.00
_cell.angle_gamma   90.00
#
_symmetry.space_group_name_H-M   'P 1'
#
loop_
_entity.id
_entity.type
_entity.pdbx_description
1 polymer ?
#
loop_
_entity_poly.entity_id
_entity_poly.type
_entity_poly.pdbx_seq_one_letter_code
_entity_poly.pdbx_strand_id
1 'polypeptide(L)' 'MSEADYEAAVAAYLSTRGVTRCPTVCAVPTQATVADSDRAAYRDYIAAQETARLEKLKSAQMVHFPLPPPM' A
#
# COMPACT_ATOMS: atom_id res chain seq x y z
N MET A 1 -7.39 14.57 -6.60
CA MET A 1 -7.36 13.82 -7.88
C MET A 1 -8.72 13.24 -8.09
N SER A 2 -9.33 13.51 -9.25
CA SER A 2 -10.62 12.91 -9.59
C SER A 2 -10.43 11.48 -10.09
N GLU A 3 -11.50 10.69 -10.09
CA GLU A 3 -11.50 9.33 -10.65
C GLU A 3 -11.10 9.32 -12.14
N ALA A 4 -11.47 10.37 -12.88
CA ALA A 4 -11.08 10.55 -14.28
C ALA A 4 -9.56 10.74 -14.45
N ASP A 5 -8.93 11.51 -13.55
CA ASP A 5 -7.47 11.71 -13.58
C ASP A 5 -6.73 10.40 -13.26
N TYR A 6 -7.29 9.60 -12.35
CA TYR A 6 -6.75 8.30 -11.99
C TYR A 6 -6.82 7.31 -13.16
N GLU A 7 -7.97 7.18 -13.80
CA GLU A 7 -8.16 6.30 -14.96
C GLU A 7 -7.28 6.72 -16.16
N ALA A 8 -7.12 8.02 -16.39
CA ALA A 8 -6.23 8.53 -17.45
C ALA A 8 -4.75 8.17 -17.18
N ALA A 9 -4.30 8.29 -15.93
CA ALA A 9 -2.93 7.93 -15.54
C ALA A 9 -2.69 6.41 -15.69
N VAL A 10 -3.66 5.59 -15.32
CA VAL A 10 -3.61 4.13 -15.47
C VAL A 10 -3.56 3.74 -16.96
N ALA A 11 -4.39 4.36 -17.80
CA ALA A 11 -4.41 4.08 -19.25
C ALA A 11 -3.06 4.40 -19.91
N ALA A 12 -2.46 5.55 -19.61
CA ALA A 12 -1.16 5.95 -20.13
C ALA A 12 -0.01 5.03 -19.66
N TYR A 13 -0.06 4.58 -18.40
CA TYR A 13 0.91 3.62 -17.87
C TYR A 13 0.82 2.26 -18.58
N LEU A 14 -0.39 1.77 -18.82
CA LEU A 14 -0.61 0.48 -19.46
C LEU A 14 -0.19 0.49 -20.93
N SER A 15 -0.50 1.57 -21.67
CA SER A 15 -0.09 1.72 -23.07
C SER A 15 1.43 1.80 -23.25
N THR A 16 2.12 2.53 -22.37
CA THR A 16 3.59 2.67 -22.41
C THR A 16 4.32 1.36 -22.10
N ARG A 17 3.72 0.47 -21.29
CA ARG A 17 4.29 -0.83 -20.93
C ARG A 17 3.91 -1.95 -21.89
N GLY A 18 3.16 -1.67 -22.95
CA GLY A 18 2.65 -2.67 -23.89
C GLY A 18 1.63 -3.63 -23.27
N VAL A 19 1.09 -3.27 -22.10
CA VAL A 19 0.06 -4.05 -21.42
C VAL A 19 -1.27 -3.68 -22.04
N THR A 20 -1.70 -4.45 -23.02
CA THR A 20 -3.11 -4.47 -23.39
C THR A 20 -3.85 -5.12 -22.22
N ARG A 21 -4.76 -4.39 -21.56
CA ARG A 21 -5.73 -5.04 -20.65
C ARG A 21 -6.41 -6.11 -21.49
N CYS A 22 -6.05 -7.38 -21.30
CA CYS A 22 -6.84 -8.46 -21.87
C CYS A 22 -8.20 -8.36 -21.16
N PRO A 23 -9.29 -8.02 -21.86
CA PRO A 23 -10.54 -7.65 -21.23
C PRO A 23 -11.08 -8.75 -20.31
N THR A 24 -10.76 -10.01 -20.58
CA THR A 24 -11.14 -11.16 -19.74
C THR A 24 -10.22 -11.40 -18.54
N VAL A 25 -8.93 -11.09 -18.63
CA VAL A 25 -7.96 -11.31 -17.53
C VAL A 25 -8.06 -10.22 -16.47
N CYS A 26 -8.39 -8.98 -16.87
CA CYS A 26 -8.55 -7.87 -15.93
C CYS A 26 -9.99 -7.69 -15.41
N ALA A 27 -11.00 -8.26 -16.09
CA ALA A 27 -12.40 -8.15 -15.63
C ALA A 27 -12.77 -9.15 -14.55
N VAL A 28 -12.06 -10.27 -14.46
CA VAL A 28 -12.31 -11.28 -13.43
C VAL A 28 -11.20 -11.18 -12.39
N PRO A 29 -11.51 -10.96 -11.10
CA PRO A 29 -10.52 -11.05 -10.05
C PRO A 29 -9.81 -12.39 -10.18
N THR A 30 -8.48 -12.39 -10.13
CA THR A 30 -7.69 -13.62 -10.12
C THR A 30 -8.23 -14.51 -9.00
N GLN A 31 -8.92 -15.60 -9.37
CA GLN A 31 -9.47 -16.55 -8.41
C GLN A 31 -8.34 -17.44 -7.91
N ALA A 32 -7.44 -16.86 -7.12
CA ALA A 32 -6.41 -17.60 -6.43
C ALA A 32 -6.99 -18.13 -5.12
N THR A 33 -7.01 -19.45 -4.95
CA THR A 33 -7.30 -20.05 -3.65
C THR A 33 -6.08 -19.91 -2.78
N VAL A 34 -6.13 -18.99 -1.82
CA VAL A 34 -5.07 -18.84 -0.81
C VAL A 34 -5.30 -19.90 0.29
N ALA A 35 -4.27 -20.54 0.81
CA ALA A 35 -4.43 -21.45 1.95
C ALA A 35 -4.77 -20.67 3.22
N ASP A 36 -5.51 -21.27 4.16
CA ASP A 36 -5.83 -20.61 5.43
C ASP A 36 -4.58 -20.30 6.26
N SER A 37 -3.55 -21.14 6.17
CA SER A 37 -2.24 -20.90 6.78
C SER A 37 -1.60 -19.61 6.27
N ASP A 38 -1.64 -19.40 4.96
CA ASP A 38 -1.01 -18.23 4.32
C ASP A 38 -1.78 -16.96 4.67
N ARG A 39 -3.11 -17.05 4.75
CA ARG A 39 -3.95 -15.95 5.26
C ARG A 39 -3.62 -15.60 6.70
N ALA A 40 -3.43 -16.59 7.57
CA ALA A 40 -3.07 -16.37 8.97
C ALA A 40 -1.68 -15.72 9.08
N ALA A 41 -0.67 -16.28 8.41
CA ALA A 41 0.69 -15.72 8.39
C ALA A 41 0.72 -14.29 7.86
N TYR A 42 -0.09 -13.98 6.85
CA TYR A 42 -0.19 -12.61 6.32
C TYR A 42 -0.79 -11.63 7.34
N ARG A 43 -1.81 -12.03 8.12
CA ARG A 43 -2.38 -11.18 9.17
C ARG A 43 -1.35 -10.86 10.25
N ASP A 44 -0.57 -11.86 10.66
CA ASP A 44 0.49 -11.68 11.67
C ASP A 44 1.59 -10.75 11.15
N TYR A 45 1.98 -10.90 9.88
CA TYR A 45 2.93 -10.01 9.22
C TYR A 45 2.45 -8.56 9.20
N ILE A 46 1.19 -8.31 8.81
CA ILE A 46 0.61 -6.96 8.77
C ILE A 46 0.54 -6.36 10.18
N ALA A 47 0.15 -7.14 11.19
CA ALA A 47 0.15 -6.68 12.58
C ALA A 47 1.55 -6.23 13.03
N ALA A 48 2.58 -7.02 12.73
CA ALA A 48 3.97 -6.69 13.06
C ALA A 48 4.50 -5.47 12.28
N GLN A 49 4.06 -5.30 11.03
CA GLN A 49 4.45 -4.13 10.23
C GLN A 49 3.82 -2.84 10.78
N GLU A 50 2.54 -2.89 11.17
CA GLU A 50 1.83 -1.75 11.73
C GLU A 50 2.40 -1.32 13.09
N THR A 51 2.77 -2.27 13.95
CA THR A 51 3.46 -1.93 15.21
C THR A 51 4.80 -1.24 14.94
N ALA A 52 5.61 -1.78 14.02
CA ALA A 52 6.87 -1.16 13.63
C ALA A 52 6.68 0.23 12.99
N ARG A 53 5.61 0.43 12.21
CA ARG A 53 5.25 1.73 11.64
C ARG A 53 4.90 2.75 12.73
N LEU A 54 4.11 2.35 13.73
CA LEU A 54 3.75 3.21 14.85
C LEU A 54 4.96 3.57 15.73
N GLU A 55 5.87 2.63 15.97
CA GLU A 55 7.12 2.91 16.70
C GLU A 55 8.00 3.91 15.96
N LYS A 56 8.15 3.77 14.63
CA LYS A 56 8.87 4.74 13.81
C LYS A 56 8.25 6.13 13.83
N LEU A 57 6.91 6.22 13.84
CA LEU A 57 6.23 7.51 13.94
C LEU A 57 6.43 8.14 15.32
N LYS A 58 6.35 7.36 16.40
CA LYS A 58 6.64 7.83 17.77
C LYS A 58 8.07 8.33 17.90
N SER A 59 9.05 7.60 17.38
CA SER A 59 10.45 8.02 17.44
C SER A 59 10.70 9.27 16.59
N ALA A 60 10.12 9.37 15.40
CA ALA A 60 10.19 10.58 14.59
C ALA A 60 9.54 11.80 15.28
N GLN A 61 8.40 11.62 15.95
CA GLN A 61 7.74 12.69 16.71
C GLN A 61 8.57 13.15 17.90
N MET A 62 9.25 12.24 18.60
CA MET A 62 10.17 12.59 19.69
C MET A 62 11.39 13.38 19.19
N VAL A 63 11.90 13.10 17.99
CA VAL A 63 13.06 13.78 17.41
C VAL A 63 12.68 15.16 16.84
N HIS A 64 11.41 15.40 16.51
CA HIS A 64 10.94 16.66 15.91
C HIS A 64 10.53 17.74 16.93
N PHE A 65 10.59 17.47 18.24
CA PHE A 65 10.34 18.51 19.26
C PHE A 65 11.65 19.18 19.69
N PRO A 66 11.91 20.46 19.35
CA PRO A 66 12.94 21.21 20.03
C PRO A 66 12.43 21.49 21.45
N LEU A 67 13.12 20.97 22.46
CA LEU A 67 12.90 21.34 23.85
C LEU A 67 13.07 22.87 23.93
N PRO A 68 12.08 23.66 24.41
CA PRO A 68 12.30 25.09 24.59
C PRO A 68 13.41 25.30 25.64
N PRO A 69 14.32 26.27 25.44
CA PRO A 69 15.36 26.54 26.42
C PRO A 69 14.74 26.98 27.77
N PRO A 70 15.33 26.58 28.90
CA PRO A 70 14.87 27.05 30.21
C PRO A 70 15.03 28.57 30.33
N MET A 71 14.02 29.24 30.90
CA MET A 71 14.03 30.68 31.22
C MET A 71 14.98 30.99 32.38
#